data_AF-A0A8R2R4B4-F1
#
_entry.id   AF-A0A8R2R4B4-F1
#
_cell.length_a   1.000
_cell.length_b   1.000
_cell.length_c   1.000
_cell.angle_alpha   90.00
_cell.angle_beta   90.00
_cell.angle_gamma   90.00
#
_symmetry.space_group_name_H-M   'P 1'
#
loop_
_entity.id
_entity.type
_entity.pdbx_description
1 polymer ?
#
loop_
_entity_poly.entity_id
_entity_poly.type
_entity_poly.pdbx_seq_one_letter_code
_entity_poly.pdbx_strand_id
1 'polypeptide(L)'
;MKLEEAQMQKEWEVSKESVEEMAAALARHLNNALIHLGNEAAHDARPRRHHAELLPYAPFMKWLKDMDEKAYDGLLKVYTSTWARVLEREVRAAGEAARGALLAAPDHAVDHILDQVLSLVETLCNAEQDFCTQFFFLDVDVKNFNVQSEGSDGERSEGGGEGRVRQGAESRRLMAELFPSVEQELVALVGHVERHDAYGAMRALACVGRRVLGAEGGAAAEGGAAGGAAGGAAGEARWARAALAAAAVAAKRGADRAVADRLAALPDAVKQAARRPKCGVLSFVSELEELSGACEQIFAGSGRRADVERWYVMLGGAMVRAVALAEHPRTPRPVLQLENYHRLQAALAALRLPALDALRRECRQRYTEALRSYVTQYFGRPLEKLTQFFEGVAEAVASGVREDEVCYRAAFSKHELRRVLAMYPAPEVRKSLHRLYRTVEKHLSEEGGLLQVVWRAMQEEFIAQHVALQARVAACYPAAGLALPLSTDDILDAFSDIARQH
;
A
#
# COMPACT_ATOMS: atom_id res chain seq x y z
N MET A 1 -15.81 13.67 81.61
CA MET A 1 -16.70 13.79 80.43
C MET A 1 -16.65 15.17 79.78
N LYS A 2 -17.44 16.19 80.16
CA LYS A 2 -17.45 17.47 79.42
C LYS A 2 -16.11 18.21 79.32
N LEU A 3 -15.26 18.11 80.35
CA LEU A 3 -13.92 18.71 80.35
C LEU A 3 -12.94 17.93 79.46
N GLU A 4 -13.06 16.60 79.43
CA GLU A 4 -12.26 15.72 78.58
C GLU A 4 -12.68 15.83 77.10
N GLU A 5 -13.98 15.98 76.82
CA GLU A 5 -14.49 16.25 75.47
C GLU A 5 -13.99 17.61 74.94
N ALA A 6 -14.03 18.66 75.77
CA ALA A 6 -13.50 19.97 75.40
C ALA A 6 -11.98 19.95 75.18
N GLN A 7 -11.26 19.13 75.95
CA GLN A 7 -9.82 18.96 75.81
C GLN A 7 -9.46 18.17 74.56
N MET A 8 -10.16 17.06 74.27
CA MET A 8 -10.02 16.31 73.01
C MET A 8 -10.35 17.16 71.79
N GLN A 9 -11.38 18.01 71.87
CA GLN A 9 -11.75 18.89 70.77
C GLN A 9 -10.69 19.95 70.51
N LYS A 10 -10.09 20.50 71.56
CA LYS A 10 -8.98 21.45 71.45
C LYS A 10 -7.71 20.80 70.91
N GLU A 11 -7.38 19.59 71.35
CA GLU A 11 -6.26 18.80 70.82
C GLU A 11 -6.48 18.44 69.34
N TRP A 12 -7.72 18.13 68.97
CA TRP A 12 -8.10 17.88 67.58
C TRP A 12 -7.98 19.14 66.70
N GLU A 13 -8.42 20.31 67.18
CA GLU A 13 -8.27 21.58 66.44
C GLU A 13 -6.80 21.96 66.25
N VAL A 14 -5.97 21.83 67.28
CA VAL A 14 -4.51 22.11 67.19
C VAL A 14 -3.83 21.11 66.25
N SER A 15 -4.20 19.83 66.31
CA SER A 15 -3.68 18.83 65.37
C SER A 15 -4.08 19.15 63.94
N LYS A 16 -5.31 19.62 63.71
CA LYS A 16 -5.80 20.01 62.39
C LYS A 16 -5.05 21.23 61.84
N GLU A 17 -4.87 22.27 62.65
CA GLU A 17 -4.13 23.48 62.28
C GLU A 17 -2.67 23.15 61.89
N SER A 18 -2.00 22.29 62.67
CA SER A 18 -0.62 21.87 62.36
C SER A 18 -0.50 21.08 61.05
N VAL A 19 -1.53 20.30 60.70
CA VAL A 19 -1.59 19.55 59.43
C VAL A 19 -1.81 20.50 58.24
N GLU A 20 -2.68 21.49 58.39
CA GLU A 20 -2.91 22.52 57.36
C GLU A 20 -1.66 23.38 57.13
N GLU A 21 -0.95 23.77 58.18
CA GLU A 21 0.33 24.51 58.07
C GLU A 21 1.41 23.69 57.35
N MET A 22 1.52 22.39 57.67
CA MET A 22 2.46 21.48 57.02
C MET A 22 2.12 21.28 55.54
N ALA A 23 0.83 21.11 55.20
CA ALA A 23 0.36 21.01 53.82
C ALA A 23 0.69 22.28 53.02
N ALA A 24 0.44 23.46 53.60
CA ALA A 24 0.75 24.74 52.97
C ALA A 24 2.27 24.96 52.80
N ALA A 25 3.10 24.52 53.75
CA ALA A 25 4.56 24.59 53.64
C ALA A 25 5.11 23.64 52.56
N LEU A 26 4.60 22.40 52.54
CA LEU A 26 4.96 21.40 51.53
C LEU A 26 4.56 21.88 50.13
N ALA A 27 3.33 22.38 49.95
CA ALA A 27 2.85 22.89 48.67
C ALA A 27 3.70 24.07 48.18
N ARG A 28 4.09 25.00 49.05
CA ARG A 28 5.01 26.10 48.68
C ARG A 28 6.38 25.59 48.26
N HIS A 29 6.95 24.62 48.98
CA HIS A 29 8.25 24.04 48.64
C HIS A 29 8.22 23.34 47.29
N LEU A 30 7.22 22.47 47.05
CA LEU A 30 7.04 21.77 45.79
C LEU A 30 6.76 22.74 44.64
N ASN A 31 5.92 23.75 44.85
CA ASN A 31 5.66 24.77 43.84
C ASN A 31 6.93 25.49 43.39
N ASN A 32 7.77 25.91 44.35
CA ASN A 32 9.04 26.55 44.04
C ASN A 32 9.98 25.58 43.31
N ALA A 33 10.08 24.32 43.76
CA ALA A 33 10.92 23.32 43.10
C ALA A 33 10.48 23.05 41.65
N LEU A 34 9.17 22.90 41.40
CA LEU A 34 8.61 22.70 40.05
C LEU A 34 8.93 23.87 39.11
N ILE A 35 8.83 25.10 39.60
CA ILE A 35 9.14 26.31 38.82
C ILE A 35 10.65 26.42 38.59
N HIS A 36 11.48 26.20 39.60
CA HIS A 36 12.94 26.26 39.47
C HIS A 36 13.44 25.22 38.46
N LEU A 37 13.02 23.96 38.59
CA LEU A 37 13.39 22.90 37.67
C LEU A 37 12.86 23.13 36.26
N GLY A 38 11.65 23.68 36.13
CA GLY A 38 11.08 24.06 34.83
C GLY A 38 11.87 25.18 34.15
N ASN A 39 12.30 26.20 34.91
CA ASN A 39 13.11 27.31 34.39
C ASN A 39 14.53 26.84 34.01
N GLU A 40 15.12 25.94 34.80
CA GLU A 40 16.41 25.32 34.47
C GLU A 40 16.32 24.50 33.19
N ALA A 41 15.30 23.65 33.04
CA ALA A 41 15.08 22.89 31.80
C ALA A 41 14.73 23.80 30.59
N ALA A 42 14.15 24.98 30.85
CA ALA A 42 13.96 25.99 29.83
C ALA A 42 15.29 26.62 29.38
N HIS A 43 16.35 26.63 30.18
CA HIS A 43 17.62 27.25 29.81
C HIS A 43 18.75 26.28 29.47
N ASP A 44 18.73 25.08 30.06
CA ASP A 44 19.80 24.10 29.93
C ASP A 44 19.35 22.91 29.07
N ALA A 45 20.22 22.43 28.18
CA ALA A 45 19.91 21.37 27.22
C ALA A 45 19.94 19.96 27.84
N ARG A 46 19.80 19.84 29.17
CA ARG A 46 19.89 18.58 29.91
C ARG A 46 18.48 18.09 30.27
N PRO A 47 17.94 17.12 29.53
CA PRO A 47 16.58 16.67 29.77
C PRO A 47 16.46 15.87 31.08
N ARG A 48 15.35 16.10 31.81
CA ARG A 48 14.75 15.19 32.80
C ARG A 48 15.39 15.08 34.19
N ARG A 49 16.11 16.11 34.68
CA ARG A 49 16.54 16.14 36.10
C ARG A 49 15.36 16.18 37.07
N HIS A 50 14.22 16.72 36.64
CA HIS A 50 13.01 16.83 37.46
C HIS A 50 12.44 15.48 37.86
N HIS A 51 12.55 14.45 37.01
CA HIS A 51 12.12 13.10 37.38
C HIS A 51 12.89 12.60 38.61
N ALA A 52 14.22 12.72 38.62
CA ALA A 52 15.07 12.23 39.70
C ALA A 52 14.93 13.06 40.99
N GLU A 53 14.74 14.38 40.87
CA GLU A 53 14.69 15.29 42.01
C GLU A 53 13.30 15.37 42.64
N LEU A 54 12.22 15.14 41.87
CA LEU A 54 10.85 15.19 42.38
C LEU A 54 10.33 13.82 42.82
N LEU A 55 10.77 12.70 42.23
CA LEU A 55 10.30 11.36 42.64
C LEU A 55 10.38 11.08 44.16
N PRO A 56 11.45 11.48 44.88
CA PRO A 56 11.54 11.29 46.32
C PRO A 56 10.40 11.95 47.10
N TYR A 57 9.78 12.99 46.54
CA TYR A 57 8.64 13.69 47.13
C TYR A 57 7.28 13.06 46.80
N ALA A 58 7.21 11.99 45.99
CA ALA A 58 5.96 11.35 45.61
C ALA A 58 5.09 10.94 46.83
N PRO A 59 5.62 10.33 47.91
CA PRO A 59 4.80 10.00 49.09
C PRO A 59 4.12 11.22 49.71
N PHE A 60 4.79 12.37 49.70
CA PHE A 60 4.22 13.64 50.18
C PHE A 60 3.17 14.20 49.22
N MET A 61 3.33 13.98 47.91
CA MET A 61 2.32 14.35 46.92
C MET A 61 1.04 13.53 47.08
N LYS A 62 1.16 12.23 47.38
CA LYS A 62 0.02 11.37 47.75
C LYS A 62 -0.67 11.89 49.02
N TRP A 63 0.12 12.17 50.06
CA TRP A 63 -0.43 12.71 51.30
C TRP A 63 -1.15 14.05 51.08
N LEU A 64 -0.59 14.92 50.25
CA LEU A 64 -1.22 16.20 49.89
C LEU A 64 -2.53 15.99 49.11
N LYS A 65 -2.59 15.00 48.21
CA LYS A 65 -3.82 14.63 47.49
C LYS A 65 -4.96 14.28 48.45
N ASP A 66 -4.64 13.61 49.56
CA ASP A 66 -5.64 13.16 50.55
C ASP A 66 -6.04 14.28 51.52
N MET A 67 -5.12 15.19 51.85
CA MET A 67 -5.33 16.23 52.88
C MET A 67 -5.79 17.57 52.30
N ASP A 68 -5.26 18.00 51.16
CA ASP A 68 -5.55 19.29 50.52
C ASP A 68 -5.59 19.15 48.99
N GLU A 69 -6.75 18.73 48.49
CA GLU A 69 -7.03 18.54 47.06
C GLU A 69 -6.82 19.84 46.25
N LYS A 70 -7.07 21.01 46.84
CA LYS A 70 -6.88 22.30 46.15
C LYS A 70 -5.41 22.61 45.93
N ALA A 71 -4.57 22.37 46.93
CA ALA A 71 -3.12 22.54 46.80
C ALA A 71 -2.54 21.53 45.80
N TYR A 72 -3.01 20.27 45.84
CA TYR A 72 -2.65 19.24 44.86
C TYR A 72 -2.99 19.67 43.42
N ASP A 73 -4.23 20.11 43.17
CA ASP A 73 -4.67 20.58 41.85
C ASP A 73 -3.90 21.82 41.38
N GLY A 74 -3.55 22.71 42.32
CA GLY A 74 -2.69 23.86 42.06
C GLY A 74 -1.32 23.46 41.56
N LEU A 75 -0.66 22.51 42.24
CA LEU A 75 0.64 21.98 41.84
C LEU A 75 0.60 21.24 40.51
N LEU A 76 -0.46 20.47 40.26
CA LEU A 76 -0.67 19.78 38.98
C LEU A 76 -0.75 20.79 37.83
N LYS A 77 -1.51 21.89 38.00
CA LYS A 77 -1.60 22.97 37.00
C LYS A 77 -0.29 23.72 36.80
N VAL A 78 0.46 23.95 37.88
CA VAL A 78 1.78 24.58 37.77
C VAL A 78 2.70 23.68 36.96
N TYR A 79 2.76 22.39 37.28
CA TYR A 79 3.55 21.41 36.52
C TYR A 79 3.17 21.38 35.04
N THR A 80 1.89 21.25 34.71
CA THR A 80 1.46 21.22 33.30
C THR A 80 1.83 22.51 32.58
N SER A 81 1.60 23.66 33.19
CA SER A 81 1.86 24.95 32.55
C SER A 81 3.35 25.22 32.29
N THR A 82 4.24 24.79 33.21
CA THR A 82 5.69 25.01 33.06
C THR A 82 6.29 24.00 32.10
N TRP A 83 5.97 22.72 32.25
CA TRP A 83 6.59 21.66 31.48
C TRP A 83 6.01 21.49 30.08
N ALA A 84 4.73 21.83 29.85
CA ALA A 84 4.17 21.82 28.50
C ALA A 84 4.98 22.71 27.54
N ARG A 85 5.42 23.89 28.00
CA ARG A 85 6.22 24.82 27.20
C ARG A 85 7.62 24.27 26.87
N VAL A 86 8.25 23.61 27.84
CA VAL A 86 9.58 23.02 27.66
C VAL A 86 9.50 21.84 26.68
N LEU A 87 8.55 20.93 26.90
CA LEU A 87 8.33 19.74 26.07
C LEU A 87 7.91 20.11 24.64
N GLU A 88 7.03 21.10 24.48
CA GLU A 88 6.64 21.63 23.17
C GLU A 88 7.85 22.19 22.40
N ARG A 89 8.74 22.93 23.09
CA ARG A 89 9.95 23.45 22.47
C ARG A 89 10.88 22.32 22.02
N GLU A 90 11.06 21.28 22.83
CA GLU A 90 11.89 20.13 22.47
C GLU A 90 11.34 19.38 21.25
N VAL A 91 10.04 19.11 21.23
CA VAL A 91 9.39 18.44 20.09
C VAL A 91 9.48 19.29 18.83
N ARG A 92 9.25 20.61 18.95
CA ARG A 92 9.39 21.54 17.82
C ARG A 92 10.82 21.62 17.30
N ALA A 93 11.81 21.71 18.19
CA ALA A 93 13.22 21.72 17.82
C ALA A 93 13.63 20.43 17.12
N ALA A 94 13.17 19.27 17.60
CA ALA A 94 13.39 17.99 16.93
C ALA A 94 12.73 17.94 15.54
N GLY A 95 11.50 18.46 15.41
CA GLY A 95 10.79 18.57 14.13
C GLY A 95 11.49 19.52 13.14
N GLU A 96 12.00 20.66 13.61
CA GLU A 96 12.78 21.61 12.80
C GLU A 96 14.13 21.04 12.38
N ALA A 97 14.85 20.37 13.28
CA ALA A 97 16.09 19.69 12.97
C ALA A 97 15.88 18.59 11.92
N ALA A 98 14.79 17.81 12.05
CA ALA A 98 14.42 16.81 11.06
C ALA A 98 14.05 17.44 9.71
N ARG A 99 13.29 18.53 9.70
CA ARG A 99 12.98 19.30 8.47
C ARG A 99 14.25 19.82 7.80
N GLY A 100 15.20 20.36 8.58
CA GLY A 100 16.50 20.79 8.07
C GLY A 100 17.34 19.64 7.52
N ALA A 101 17.35 18.49 8.21
CA ALA A 101 18.03 17.29 7.75
C ALA A 101 17.43 16.75 6.46
N LEU A 102 16.10 16.75 6.32
CA LEU A 102 15.41 16.31 5.12
C LEU A 102 15.85 17.10 3.89
N LEU A 103 15.98 18.43 3.99
CA LEU A 103 16.42 19.28 2.86
C LEU A 103 17.81 18.91 2.28
N ALA A 104 18.68 18.31 3.09
CA ALA A 104 20.03 17.92 2.68
C ALA A 104 20.20 16.40 2.49
N ALA A 105 19.16 15.61 2.79
CA ALA A 105 19.26 14.17 2.89
C ALA A 105 18.92 13.46 1.57
N PRO A 106 19.62 12.36 1.24
CA PRO A 106 19.21 11.45 0.17
C PRO A 106 17.97 10.61 0.57
N ASP A 107 17.23 10.12 -0.41
CA ASP A 107 15.93 9.43 -0.22
C ASP A 107 15.94 8.26 0.78
N HIS A 108 17.07 7.56 0.92
CA HIS A 108 17.22 6.44 1.85
C HIS A 108 17.41 6.87 3.31
N ALA A 109 17.81 8.12 3.57
CA ALA A 109 17.99 8.65 4.92
C ALA A 109 16.69 9.17 5.54
N VAL A 110 15.65 9.39 4.72
CA VAL A 110 14.32 9.87 5.16
C VAL A 110 13.71 8.96 6.21
N ASP A 111 13.81 7.64 6.02
CA ASP A 111 13.32 6.64 6.95
C ASP A 111 13.99 6.79 8.33
N HIS A 112 15.30 6.97 8.36
CA HIS A 112 16.07 7.11 9.60
C HIS A 112 15.75 8.43 10.32
N ILE A 113 15.64 9.54 9.60
CA ILE A 113 15.31 10.85 10.17
C ILE A 113 13.91 10.82 10.80
N LEU A 114 12.93 10.25 10.09
CA LEU A 114 11.58 10.11 10.62
C LEU A 114 11.57 9.18 11.84
N ASP A 115 12.28 8.06 11.78
CA ASP A 115 12.37 7.10 12.88
C ASP A 115 13.01 7.72 14.15
N GLN A 116 14.05 8.55 13.99
CA GLN A 116 14.66 9.29 15.11
C GLN A 116 13.66 10.21 15.81
N VAL A 117 12.87 11.00 15.06
CA VAL A 117 11.86 11.90 15.66
C VAL A 117 10.77 11.10 16.34
N LEU A 118 10.26 10.05 15.71
CA LEU A 118 9.23 9.20 16.31
C LEU A 118 9.75 8.54 17.59
N SER A 119 11.01 8.11 17.63
CA SER A 119 11.63 7.54 18.83
C SER A 119 11.78 8.56 19.95
N LEU A 120 12.17 9.79 19.60
CA LEU A 120 12.30 10.87 20.55
C LEU A 120 10.93 11.21 21.16
N VAL A 121 9.89 11.33 20.34
CA VAL A 121 8.52 11.60 20.81
C VAL A 121 7.99 10.46 21.68
N GLU A 122 8.17 9.20 21.26
CA GLU A 122 7.78 8.04 22.08
C GLU A 122 8.48 8.02 23.44
N THR A 123 9.81 8.19 23.45
CA THR A 123 10.58 8.15 24.70
C THR A 123 10.26 9.32 25.61
N LEU A 124 9.99 10.51 25.07
CA LEU A 124 9.56 11.68 25.85
C LEU A 124 8.18 11.45 26.46
N CYS A 125 7.19 11.11 25.64
CA CYS A 125 5.82 10.94 26.10
C CYS A 125 5.69 9.75 27.06
N ASN A 126 6.40 8.65 26.84
CA ASN A 126 6.36 7.51 27.75
C ASN A 126 7.03 7.83 29.09
N ALA A 127 8.20 8.50 29.08
CA ALA A 127 8.88 8.89 30.32
C ALA A 127 8.04 9.87 31.13
N GLU A 128 7.39 10.85 30.49
CA GLU A 128 6.50 11.79 31.16
C GLU A 128 5.21 11.13 31.67
N GLN A 129 4.65 10.19 30.92
CA GLN A 129 3.49 9.43 31.38
C GLN A 129 3.83 8.57 32.61
N ASP A 130 4.97 7.88 32.60
CA ASP A 130 5.45 7.10 33.75
C ASP A 130 5.72 7.98 34.96
N PHE A 131 6.38 9.14 34.78
CA PHE A 131 6.60 10.09 35.85
C PHE A 131 5.29 10.63 36.43
N CYS A 132 4.37 11.10 35.57
CA CYS A 132 3.13 11.72 36.03
C CYS A 132 2.24 10.72 36.78
N THR A 133 2.15 9.48 36.28
CA THR A 133 1.38 8.42 36.95
C THR A 133 1.98 8.06 38.32
N GLN A 134 3.31 8.01 38.43
CA GLN A 134 4.00 7.70 39.70
C GLN A 134 3.97 8.87 40.70
N PHE A 135 4.27 10.09 40.26
CA PHE A 135 4.42 11.25 41.14
C PHE A 135 3.07 11.81 41.59
N PHE A 136 2.08 11.88 40.70
CA PHE A 136 0.75 12.43 41.01
C PHE A 136 -0.26 11.35 41.43
N PHE A 137 0.11 10.06 41.41
CA PHE A 137 -0.81 8.96 41.72
C PHE A 137 -2.11 9.05 40.91
N LEU A 138 -1.99 9.35 39.62
CA LEU A 138 -3.11 9.44 38.69
C LEU A 138 -3.76 8.06 38.54
N ASP A 139 -5.08 8.03 38.41
CA ASP A 139 -5.84 6.79 38.16
C ASP A 139 -5.71 5.72 39.27
N VAL A 140 -5.21 6.10 40.45
CA VAL A 140 -5.22 5.29 41.68
C VAL A 140 -6.35 5.78 42.59
N ASP A 141 -7.41 4.97 42.72
CA ASP A 141 -8.46 5.21 43.71
C ASP A 141 -7.88 5.02 45.11
N VAL A 142 -7.64 6.13 45.81
CA VAL A 142 -7.11 6.17 47.20
C VAL A 142 -7.96 5.31 48.16
N LYS A 143 -9.26 5.19 47.89
CA LYS A 143 -10.21 4.43 48.73
C LYS A 143 -9.94 2.92 48.77
N ASN A 144 -9.21 2.36 47.81
CA ASN A 144 -9.03 0.90 47.70
C ASN A 144 -7.84 0.35 48.50
N PHE A 145 -6.96 1.18 49.08
CA PHE A 145 -5.80 0.68 49.81
C PHE A 145 -6.08 0.38 51.30
N ASN A 146 -7.18 0.90 51.86
CA ASN A 146 -7.48 0.75 53.29
C ASN A 146 -8.24 -0.55 53.64
N VAL A 147 -8.41 -1.47 52.67
CA VAL A 147 -9.11 -2.76 52.87
C VAL A 147 -8.15 -3.97 52.83
N GLN A 148 -6.87 -3.79 52.51
CA GLN A 148 -5.87 -4.87 52.59
C GLN A 148 -5.17 -4.92 53.95
N SER A 149 -5.95 -4.95 55.02
CA SER A 149 -5.50 -5.49 56.31
C SER A 149 -6.70 -5.97 57.10
N GLU A 150 -7.41 -6.97 56.58
CA GLU A 150 -7.97 -8.08 57.34
C GLU A 150 -8.67 -9.02 56.35
N GLY A 151 -8.29 -10.30 56.39
CA GLY A 151 -8.75 -11.30 55.42
C GLY A 151 -10.21 -11.67 55.61
N SER A 152 -10.90 -11.98 54.49
CA SER A 152 -11.77 -13.16 54.36
C SER A 152 -12.41 -13.17 52.96
N ASP A 153 -12.24 -14.29 52.26
CA ASP A 153 -13.09 -14.93 51.27
C ASP A 153 -13.89 -14.11 50.24
N GLY A 154 -13.39 -14.15 49.00
CA GLY A 154 -14.08 -14.78 47.87
C GLY A 154 -15.47 -14.26 47.48
N GLU A 155 -15.51 -13.37 46.48
CA GLU A 155 -16.56 -13.36 45.46
C GLU A 155 -16.05 -12.72 44.16
N ARG A 156 -16.15 -13.47 43.06
CA ARG A 156 -15.75 -13.05 41.71
C ARG A 156 -16.73 -11.99 41.20
N SER A 157 -16.31 -10.74 41.18
CA SER A 157 -17.06 -9.66 40.52
C SER A 157 -16.70 -9.58 39.03
N GLU A 158 -17.60 -10.06 38.18
CA GLU A 158 -17.64 -9.79 36.73
C GLU A 158 -18.01 -8.31 36.50
N GLY A 159 -17.03 -7.42 36.63
CA GLY A 159 -17.20 -5.97 36.42
C GLY A 159 -15.95 -5.27 35.86
N GLY A 160 -15.04 -6.02 35.23
CA GLY A 160 -13.70 -5.55 34.83
C GLY A 160 -13.65 -4.62 33.61
N GLY A 161 -14.78 -4.35 32.95
CA GLY A 161 -14.84 -3.52 31.73
C GLY A 161 -14.90 -2.02 32.00
N GLU A 162 -15.77 -1.56 32.90
CA GLU A 162 -16.02 -0.13 33.12
C GLU A 162 -14.99 0.54 34.04
N GLY A 163 -14.46 -0.18 35.04
CA GLY A 163 -13.38 0.32 35.91
C GLY A 163 -12.06 0.54 35.17
N ARG A 164 -11.78 -0.28 34.14
CA ARG A 164 -10.54 -0.25 33.36
C ARG A 164 -10.52 0.87 32.30
N VAL A 165 -11.70 1.32 31.84
CA VAL A 165 -11.84 2.49 30.94
C VAL A 165 -11.68 3.80 31.72
N ARG A 166 -12.11 3.80 32.99
CA ARG A 166 -11.91 4.90 33.95
C ARG A 166 -10.44 5.03 34.37
N GLN A 167 -9.74 3.90 34.55
CA GLN A 167 -8.29 3.88 34.71
C GLN A 167 -7.58 4.39 33.44
N GLY A 168 -6.85 5.49 33.58
CA GLY A 168 -6.08 6.14 32.53
C GLY A 168 -6.75 7.39 31.95
N ALA A 169 -7.95 7.76 32.37
CA ALA A 169 -8.61 8.96 31.88
C ALA A 169 -7.92 10.23 32.40
N GLU A 170 -7.47 10.22 33.65
CA GLU A 170 -6.74 11.35 34.26
C GLU A 170 -5.36 11.49 33.62
N SER A 171 -4.62 10.37 33.48
CA SER A 171 -3.34 10.34 32.79
C SER A 171 -3.45 10.82 31.34
N ARG A 172 -4.44 10.34 30.56
CA ARG A 172 -4.63 10.77 29.16
C ARG A 172 -4.95 12.26 29.02
N ARG A 173 -5.79 12.81 29.92
CA ARG A 173 -6.11 14.24 29.93
C ARG A 173 -4.87 15.08 30.26
N LEU A 174 -4.12 14.68 31.29
CA LEU A 174 -2.89 15.37 31.67
C LEU A 174 -1.86 15.36 30.53
N MET A 175 -1.69 14.22 29.87
CA MET A 175 -0.78 14.10 28.73
C MET A 175 -1.22 14.97 27.54
N ALA A 176 -2.53 15.12 27.29
CA ALA A 176 -3.04 16.05 26.28
C ALA A 176 -2.77 17.52 26.64
N GLU A 177 -2.83 17.88 27.92
CA GLU A 177 -2.48 19.22 28.41
C GLU A 177 -0.95 19.48 28.37
N LEU A 178 -0.13 18.45 28.60
CA LEU A 178 1.34 18.52 28.52
C LEU A 178 1.87 18.58 27.09
N PHE A 179 1.20 17.90 26.16
CA PHE A 179 1.64 17.76 24.77
C PHE A 179 0.57 18.25 23.77
N PRO A 180 0.13 19.53 23.85
CA PRO A 180 -0.99 20.03 23.07
C PRO A 180 -0.71 20.10 21.55
N SER A 181 0.55 20.23 21.16
CA SER A 181 0.96 20.42 19.75
C SER A 181 1.67 19.22 19.12
N VAL A 182 1.95 18.15 19.87
CA VAL A 182 2.71 16.98 19.36
C VAL A 182 2.02 16.35 18.15
N GLU A 183 0.70 16.17 18.22
CA GLU A 183 -0.06 15.62 17.09
C GLU A 183 0.07 16.50 15.85
N GLN A 184 -0.05 17.83 16.02
CA GLN A 184 0.05 18.79 14.92
C GLN A 184 1.45 18.81 14.30
N GLU A 185 2.51 18.77 15.12
CA GLU A 185 3.90 18.74 14.66
C GLU A 185 4.23 17.43 13.93
N LEU A 186 3.75 16.28 14.43
CA LEU A 186 3.91 14.99 13.76
C LEU A 186 3.20 14.97 12.40
N VAL A 187 1.96 15.48 12.34
CA VAL A 187 1.22 15.59 11.07
C VAL A 187 1.92 16.56 10.10
N ALA A 188 2.46 17.67 10.60
CA ALA A 188 3.22 18.63 9.79
C ALA A 188 4.53 18.02 9.27
N LEU A 189 5.22 17.18 10.06
CA LEU A 189 6.40 16.45 9.62
C LEU A 189 6.06 15.44 8.51
N VAL A 190 4.99 14.65 8.68
CA VAL A 190 4.49 13.73 7.65
C VAL A 190 4.18 14.49 6.35
N GLY A 191 3.51 15.64 6.42
CA GLY A 191 3.23 16.47 5.26
C GLY A 191 4.46 17.14 4.63
N HIS A 192 5.58 17.24 5.35
CA HIS A 192 6.85 17.66 4.77
C HIS A 192 7.54 16.50 4.04
N VAL A 193 7.54 15.31 4.63
CA VAL A 193 8.04 14.08 3.99
C VAL A 193 7.26 13.77 2.70
N GLU A 194 5.94 13.95 2.70
CA GLU A 194 5.09 13.81 1.52
C GLU A 194 5.53 14.71 0.36
N ARG A 195 6.03 15.92 0.64
CA ARG A 195 6.47 16.89 -0.38
C ARG A 195 7.91 16.70 -0.83
N HIS A 196 8.70 15.94 -0.07
CA HIS A 196 10.12 15.76 -0.33
C HIS A 196 10.40 14.75 -1.45
N ASP A 197 9.65 13.65 -1.50
CA ASP A 197 9.85 12.54 -2.43
C ASP A 197 8.52 12.16 -3.12
N ALA A 198 8.57 11.70 -4.36
CA ALA A 198 7.43 11.20 -5.14
C ALA A 198 6.71 10.01 -4.47
N TYR A 199 7.42 9.26 -3.61
CA TYR A 199 6.90 8.18 -2.77
C TYR A 199 6.91 8.52 -1.27
N GLY A 200 7.11 9.79 -0.91
CA GLY A 200 7.25 10.26 0.47
C GLY A 200 6.05 9.91 1.36
N ALA A 201 4.83 10.05 0.85
CA ALA A 201 3.62 9.67 1.59
C ALA A 201 3.59 8.17 1.94
N MET A 202 4.05 7.32 1.03
CA MET A 202 4.12 5.87 1.23
C MET A 202 5.23 5.49 2.22
N ARG A 203 6.40 6.15 2.16
CA ARG A 203 7.48 6.00 3.14
C ARG A 203 7.04 6.41 4.54
N ALA A 204 6.40 7.57 4.67
CA ALA A 204 5.87 8.06 5.93
C ALA A 204 4.86 7.06 6.53
N LEU A 205 3.96 6.52 5.70
CA LEU A 205 3.00 5.49 6.13
C LEU A 205 3.68 4.21 6.59
N ALA A 206 4.68 3.72 5.86
CA ALA A 206 5.40 2.51 6.23
C ALA A 206 6.17 2.71 7.56
N CYS A 207 6.87 3.84 7.72
CA CYS A 207 7.66 4.13 8.92
C CYS A 207 6.78 4.29 10.17
N VAL A 208 5.78 5.18 10.14
CA VAL A 208 4.86 5.36 11.27
C VAL A 208 4.04 4.09 11.51
N GLY A 209 3.66 3.40 10.43
CA GLY A 209 2.93 2.13 10.48
C GLY A 209 3.68 1.02 11.19
N ARG A 210 5.00 0.89 10.97
CA ARG A 210 5.85 -0.09 11.67
C ARG A 210 5.83 0.12 13.18
N ARG A 211 5.83 1.37 13.67
CA ARG A 211 5.80 1.67 15.10
C ARG A 211 4.45 1.42 15.74
N VAL A 212 3.37 1.82 15.08
CA VAL A 212 2.01 1.57 15.58
C VAL A 212 1.69 0.07 15.55
N LEU A 213 2.03 -0.66 14.50
CA LEU A 213 1.67 -2.08 14.37
C LEU A 213 2.70 -3.06 15.00
N GLY A 214 3.99 -2.70 15.00
CA GLY A 214 5.07 -3.59 15.43
C GLY A 214 5.14 -3.85 16.94
N ALA A 215 4.64 -2.94 17.78
CA ALA A 215 4.61 -3.12 19.22
C ALA A 215 3.56 -4.15 19.71
N GLU A 216 2.68 -4.66 18.84
CA GLU A 216 1.75 -5.75 19.16
C GLU A 216 2.25 -7.15 18.71
N GLY A 217 3.37 -7.25 17.97
CA GLY A 217 3.78 -8.52 17.33
C GLY A 217 5.28 -8.85 17.29
N GLY A 218 6.15 -8.04 17.87
CA GLY A 218 7.61 -8.15 17.68
C GLY A 218 8.41 -8.96 18.70
N ALA A 219 7.80 -9.61 19.70
CA ALA A 219 8.53 -10.29 20.79
C ALA A 219 8.24 -11.80 20.92
N ALA A 220 7.66 -12.44 19.89
CA ALA A 220 7.30 -13.86 19.94
C ALA A 220 8.12 -14.78 19.01
N ALA A 221 9.12 -14.26 18.29
CA ALA A 221 9.95 -15.05 17.40
C ALA A 221 11.43 -14.71 17.56
N GLU A 222 12.03 -15.19 18.66
CA GLU A 222 13.36 -15.81 18.72
C GLU A 222 13.80 -15.96 20.19
N GLY A 223 14.02 -17.21 20.64
CA GLY A 223 14.77 -17.53 21.85
C GLY A 223 13.94 -17.81 23.11
N GLY A 224 13.74 -19.09 23.42
CA GLY A 224 13.02 -19.54 24.62
C GLY A 224 13.82 -19.44 25.93
N ALA A 225 13.03 -19.49 27.00
CA ALA A 225 13.35 -19.93 28.37
C ALA A 225 14.34 -19.09 29.19
N ALA A 226 13.81 -18.20 30.04
CA ALA A 226 13.80 -18.35 31.51
C ALA A 226 13.52 -16.99 32.20
N GLY A 227 12.51 -16.96 33.07
CA GLY A 227 12.46 -16.03 34.21
C GLY A 227 11.45 -14.89 34.15
N GLY A 228 10.45 -14.96 35.04
CA GLY A 228 9.95 -13.78 35.76
C GLY A 228 8.70 -13.11 35.20
N ALA A 229 7.54 -13.54 35.70
CA ALA A 229 6.27 -12.84 35.57
C ALA A 229 6.32 -11.45 36.23
N ALA A 230 6.42 -10.37 35.43
CA ALA A 230 6.09 -8.99 35.84
C ALA A 230 5.93 -7.97 34.67
N GLY A 231 5.76 -8.40 33.41
CA GLY A 231 5.80 -7.49 32.24
C GLY A 231 4.49 -7.25 31.48
N GLY A 232 3.37 -7.86 31.89
CA GLY A 232 2.22 -8.07 30.99
C GLY A 232 1.14 -6.98 30.92
N ALA A 233 1.27 -5.82 31.55
CA ALA A 233 0.14 -4.87 31.67
C ALA A 233 0.38 -3.43 31.16
N ALA A 234 1.60 -3.08 30.75
CA ALA A 234 1.96 -1.68 30.41
C ALA A 234 1.82 -1.32 28.91
N GLY A 235 1.41 -2.26 28.06
CA GLY A 235 1.41 -2.11 26.60
C GLY A 235 0.14 -1.52 25.98
N GLU A 236 -1.02 -1.58 26.65
CA GLU A 236 -2.32 -1.43 25.96
C GLU A 236 -2.92 -0.01 25.93
N ALA A 237 -2.31 1.02 26.54
CA ALA A 237 -2.86 2.39 26.49
C ALA A 237 -1.84 3.52 26.68
N ARG A 238 -0.67 3.43 26.02
CA ARG A 238 0.29 4.55 26.01
C ARG A 238 -0.27 5.72 25.21
N TRP A 239 -0.24 6.93 25.77
CA TRP A 239 -0.74 8.13 25.10
C TRP A 239 0.01 8.41 23.79
N ALA A 240 1.33 8.17 23.79
CA ALA A 240 2.18 8.31 22.61
C ALA A 240 1.68 7.48 21.41
N ARG A 241 1.15 6.27 21.66
CA ARG A 241 0.60 5.38 20.62
C ARG A 241 -0.62 5.99 19.93
N ALA A 242 -1.46 6.72 20.68
CA ALA A 242 -2.61 7.43 20.12
C ALA A 242 -2.17 8.62 19.25
N ALA A 243 -1.18 9.40 19.70
CA ALA A 243 -0.62 10.50 18.90
C ALA A 243 0.04 10.00 17.60
N LEU A 244 0.77 8.88 17.66
CA LEU A 244 1.34 8.24 16.48
C LEU A 244 0.29 7.64 15.55
N ALA A 245 -0.81 7.12 16.10
CA ALA A 245 -1.93 6.63 15.30
C ALA A 245 -2.57 7.77 14.49
N ALA A 246 -2.71 8.97 15.05
CA ALA A 246 -3.19 10.15 14.33
C ALA A 246 -2.23 10.52 13.16
N ALA A 247 -0.92 10.53 13.41
CA ALA A 247 0.08 10.72 12.36
C ALA A 247 0.02 9.63 11.27
N ALA A 248 -0.20 8.37 11.67
CA ALA A 248 -0.35 7.25 10.74
C ALA A 248 -1.61 7.39 9.86
N VAL A 249 -2.71 7.90 10.42
CA VAL A 249 -3.94 8.19 9.67
C VAL A 249 -3.71 9.33 8.67
N ALA A 250 -2.98 10.38 9.05
CA ALA A 250 -2.61 11.45 8.14
C ALA A 250 -1.73 10.92 6.99
N ALA A 251 -0.70 10.13 7.31
CA ALA A 251 0.16 9.49 6.31
C ALA A 251 -0.64 8.56 5.37
N LYS A 252 -1.60 7.80 5.91
CA LYS A 252 -2.48 6.94 5.11
C LYS A 252 -3.31 7.75 4.13
N ARG A 253 -3.94 8.82 4.60
CA ARG A 253 -4.73 9.73 3.74
C ARG A 253 -3.88 10.35 2.63
N GLY A 254 -2.63 10.71 2.93
CA GLY A 254 -1.66 11.19 1.94
C GLY A 254 -1.32 10.13 0.89
N ALA A 255 -1.03 8.90 1.32
CA ALA A 255 -0.71 7.80 0.41
C ALA A 255 -1.91 7.40 -0.47
N ASP A 256 -3.11 7.31 0.11
CA ASP A 256 -4.36 7.08 -0.63
C ASP A 256 -4.62 8.19 -1.66
N ARG A 257 -4.36 9.46 -1.31
CA ARG A 257 -4.44 10.59 -2.24
C ARG A 257 -3.43 10.47 -3.38
N ALA A 258 -2.18 10.13 -3.08
CA ALA A 258 -1.14 9.94 -4.10
C ALA A 258 -1.48 8.82 -5.12
N VAL A 259 -2.21 7.79 -4.69
CA VAL A 259 -2.74 6.74 -5.58
C VAL A 259 -3.96 7.26 -6.36
N ALA A 260 -4.86 8.00 -5.70
CA ALA A 260 -6.02 8.60 -6.35
C ALA A 260 -5.64 9.61 -7.44
N ASP A 261 -4.61 10.42 -7.22
CA ASP A 261 -4.09 11.39 -8.20
C ASP A 261 -3.52 10.67 -9.42
N ARG A 262 -2.78 9.57 -9.22
CA ARG A 262 -2.30 8.70 -10.30
C ARG A 262 -3.45 8.07 -11.09
N LEU A 263 -4.51 7.62 -10.42
CA LEU A 263 -5.73 7.12 -11.07
C LEU A 263 -6.42 8.20 -11.89
N ALA A 264 -6.51 9.42 -11.37
CA ALA A 264 -7.10 10.57 -12.06
C ALA A 264 -6.27 11.03 -13.27
N ALA A 265 -4.95 10.80 -13.27
CA ALA A 265 -4.06 11.14 -14.36
C ALA A 265 -4.12 10.16 -15.56
N LEU A 266 -4.65 8.95 -15.38
CA LEU A 266 -4.71 7.92 -16.43
C LEU A 266 -5.38 8.41 -17.74
N PRO A 267 -6.55 9.07 -17.72
CA PRO A 267 -7.19 9.55 -18.94
C PRO A 267 -6.35 10.61 -19.66
N ASP A 268 -5.63 11.45 -18.91
CA ASP A 268 -4.79 12.49 -19.49
C ASP A 268 -3.50 11.91 -20.08
N ALA A 269 -2.94 10.87 -19.48
CA ALA A 269 -1.83 10.11 -20.08
C ALA A 269 -2.22 9.50 -21.43
N VAL A 270 -3.44 8.96 -21.55
CA VAL A 270 -3.98 8.46 -22.84
C VAL A 270 -4.12 9.60 -23.86
N LYS A 271 -4.65 10.76 -23.47
CA LYS A 271 -4.75 11.93 -24.36
C LYS A 271 -3.39 12.46 -24.79
N GLN A 272 -2.38 12.44 -23.91
CA GLN A 272 -1.02 12.83 -24.23
C GLN A 272 -0.39 11.86 -25.23
N ALA A 273 -0.62 10.56 -25.05
CA ALA A 273 -0.20 9.54 -26.00
C ALA A 273 -0.86 9.75 -27.37
N ALA A 274 -2.13 10.16 -27.43
CA ALA A 274 -2.85 10.52 -28.66
C ALA A 274 -2.23 11.66 -29.48
N ARG A 275 -1.36 12.48 -28.88
CA ARG A 275 -0.64 13.56 -29.57
C ARG A 275 0.67 13.11 -30.20
N ARG A 276 1.18 11.92 -29.85
CA ARG A 276 2.45 11.41 -30.38
C ARG A 276 2.28 10.94 -31.83
N PRO A 277 3.32 11.01 -32.68
CA PRO A 277 3.21 10.59 -34.07
C PRO A 277 2.97 9.07 -34.22
N LYS A 278 3.49 8.27 -33.27
CA LYS A 278 3.18 6.86 -33.06
C LYS A 278 2.94 6.63 -31.56
N CYS A 279 1.84 5.96 -31.23
CA CYS A 279 1.62 5.45 -29.87
C CYS A 279 2.34 4.12 -29.71
N GLY A 280 3.26 4.04 -28.74
CA GLY A 280 3.80 2.79 -28.23
C GLY A 280 3.17 2.44 -26.89
N VAL A 281 3.97 1.98 -25.94
CA VAL A 281 3.54 1.72 -24.56
C VAL A 281 3.13 3.03 -23.87
N LEU A 282 1.99 3.01 -23.18
CA LEU A 282 1.47 4.13 -22.40
C LEU A 282 2.35 4.34 -21.16
N SER A 283 2.65 5.61 -20.83
CA SER A 283 3.60 5.95 -19.76
C SER A 283 3.24 5.34 -18.40
N PHE A 284 1.93 5.26 -18.10
CA PHE A 284 1.44 4.71 -16.84
C PHE A 284 1.80 3.24 -16.63
N VAL A 285 2.13 2.48 -17.70
CA VAL A 285 2.58 1.08 -17.57
C VAL A 285 4.00 1.04 -17.02
N SER A 286 4.89 1.91 -17.51
CA SER A 286 6.24 2.08 -16.98
C SER A 286 6.23 2.66 -15.57
N GLU A 287 5.36 3.65 -15.32
CA GLU A 287 5.17 4.23 -13.97
C GLU A 287 4.69 3.18 -12.96
N LEU A 288 3.91 2.17 -13.39
CA LEU A 288 3.51 1.05 -12.52
C LEU A 288 4.72 0.19 -12.13
N GLU A 289 5.64 -0.09 -13.05
CA GLU A 289 6.85 -0.86 -12.78
C GLU A 289 7.74 -0.12 -11.76
N GLU A 290 7.95 1.18 -11.95
CA GLU A 290 8.70 2.03 -11.02
C GLU A 290 8.03 2.09 -9.63
N LEU A 291 6.72 2.36 -9.59
CA LEU A 291 5.93 2.37 -8.36
C LEU A 291 6.00 1.02 -7.65
N SER A 292 5.90 -0.08 -8.39
CA SER A 292 5.97 -1.41 -7.82
C SER A 292 7.31 -1.67 -7.15
N GLY A 293 8.42 -1.34 -7.80
CA GLY A 293 9.76 -1.46 -7.23
C GLY A 293 9.92 -0.64 -5.96
N ALA A 294 9.45 0.61 -5.95
CA ALA A 294 9.51 1.48 -4.78
C ALA A 294 8.65 0.93 -3.62
N CYS A 295 7.40 0.57 -3.88
CA CYS A 295 6.49 0.02 -2.86
C CYS A 295 7.00 -1.28 -2.24
N GLU A 296 7.54 -2.21 -3.04
CA GLU A 296 8.09 -3.46 -2.50
C GLU A 296 9.28 -3.18 -1.56
N GLN A 297 10.13 -2.20 -1.87
CA GLN A 297 11.24 -1.80 -1.00
C GLN A 297 10.75 -1.12 0.29
N ILE A 298 9.81 -0.17 0.17
CA ILE A 298 9.31 0.63 1.28
C ILE A 298 8.49 -0.23 2.27
N PHE A 299 7.67 -1.14 1.76
CA PHE A 299 6.74 -1.95 2.57
C PHE A 299 7.29 -3.34 2.93
N ALA A 300 8.51 -3.71 2.52
CA ALA A 300 9.13 -5.04 2.76
C ALA A 300 9.04 -5.51 4.23
N GLY A 301 9.17 -4.58 5.19
CA GLY A 301 9.09 -4.85 6.63
C GLY A 301 7.89 -4.22 7.33
N SER A 302 6.85 -3.83 6.57
CA SER A 302 5.68 -3.15 7.13
C SER A 302 4.50 -4.12 7.30
N GLY A 303 3.77 -4.01 8.42
CA GLY A 303 2.52 -4.76 8.64
C GLY A 303 1.34 -4.28 7.78
N ARG A 304 1.56 -3.48 6.73
CA ARG A 304 0.52 -2.80 5.93
C ARG A 304 0.36 -3.35 4.52
N ARG A 305 0.74 -4.61 4.29
CA ARG A 305 0.69 -5.23 2.96
C ARG A 305 -0.69 -5.16 2.29
N ALA A 306 -1.76 -5.27 3.07
CA ALA A 306 -3.14 -5.18 2.59
C ALA A 306 -3.48 -3.83 1.93
N ASP A 307 -2.93 -2.70 2.43
CA ASP A 307 -3.14 -1.39 1.82
C ASP A 307 -2.49 -1.34 0.42
N VAL A 308 -1.27 -1.89 0.28
CA VAL A 308 -0.53 -1.96 -0.99
C VAL A 308 -1.21 -2.87 -2.00
N GLU A 309 -1.67 -4.05 -1.57
CA GLU A 309 -2.42 -4.97 -2.43
C GLU A 309 -3.69 -4.32 -2.97
N ARG A 310 -4.43 -3.60 -2.12
CA ARG A 310 -5.61 -2.83 -2.53
C ARG A 310 -5.26 -1.78 -3.59
N TRP A 311 -4.18 -1.03 -3.41
CA TRP A 311 -3.75 -0.03 -4.39
C TRP A 311 -3.39 -0.64 -5.73
N TYR A 312 -2.67 -1.77 -5.76
CA TYR A 312 -2.36 -2.47 -7.02
C TYR A 312 -3.61 -2.97 -7.74
N VAL A 313 -4.59 -3.52 -7.01
CA VAL A 313 -5.86 -3.95 -7.60
C VAL A 313 -6.60 -2.75 -8.23
N MET A 314 -6.64 -1.60 -7.54
CA MET A 314 -7.29 -0.40 -8.07
C MET A 314 -6.55 0.16 -9.29
N LEU A 315 -5.22 0.33 -9.21
CA LEU A 315 -4.39 0.85 -10.30
C LEU A 315 -4.43 -0.06 -11.50
N GLY A 316 -4.14 -1.35 -11.33
CA GLY A 316 -4.12 -2.31 -12.44
C GLY A 316 -5.50 -2.46 -13.08
N GLY A 317 -6.58 -2.51 -12.30
CA GLY A 317 -7.93 -2.54 -12.83
C GLY A 317 -8.31 -1.28 -13.63
N ALA A 318 -7.88 -0.11 -13.15
CA ALA A 318 -8.09 1.15 -13.88
C ALA A 318 -7.26 1.22 -15.16
N MET A 319 -6.01 0.73 -15.14
CA MET A 319 -5.13 0.65 -16.32
C MET A 319 -5.70 -0.28 -17.39
N VAL A 320 -6.20 -1.47 -17.02
CA VAL A 320 -6.88 -2.38 -17.96
C VAL A 320 -8.06 -1.68 -18.65
N ARG A 321 -8.89 -0.95 -17.90
CA ARG A 321 -10.00 -0.16 -18.46
C ARG A 321 -9.51 1.01 -19.33
N ALA A 322 -8.46 1.71 -18.93
CA ALA A 322 -7.89 2.81 -19.69
C ALA A 322 -7.35 2.34 -21.04
N VAL A 323 -6.64 1.22 -21.08
CA VAL A 323 -6.17 0.59 -22.33
C VAL A 323 -7.35 0.15 -23.20
N ALA A 324 -8.42 -0.39 -22.61
CA ALA A 324 -9.61 -0.79 -23.35
C ALA A 324 -10.27 0.39 -24.09
N LEU A 325 -10.28 1.57 -23.48
CA LEU A 325 -10.90 2.81 -23.98
C LEU A 325 -9.93 3.72 -24.75
N ALA A 326 -8.65 3.35 -24.85
CA ALA A 326 -7.65 4.19 -25.48
C ALA A 326 -7.85 4.27 -27.00
N GLU A 327 -7.79 5.50 -27.53
CA GLU A 327 -7.91 5.80 -28.95
C GLU A 327 -6.74 6.66 -29.42
N HIS A 328 -6.24 6.40 -30.63
CA HIS A 328 -5.15 7.14 -31.23
C HIS A 328 -5.45 7.47 -32.69
N PRO A 329 -5.20 8.71 -33.16
CA PRO A 329 -5.57 9.12 -34.52
C PRO A 329 -4.76 8.41 -35.63
N ARG A 330 -3.54 7.94 -35.32
CA ARG A 330 -2.62 7.32 -36.30
C ARG A 330 -2.28 5.85 -36.02
N THR A 331 -2.59 5.36 -34.82
CA THR A 331 -2.21 4.01 -34.40
C THR A 331 -3.50 3.23 -34.26
N PRO A 332 -3.67 2.15 -35.03
CA PRO A 332 -4.87 1.34 -34.95
C PRO A 332 -5.10 0.78 -33.54
N ARG A 333 -6.36 0.72 -33.13
CA ARG A 333 -6.77 0.22 -31.81
C ARG A 333 -6.23 -1.18 -31.48
N PRO A 334 -6.24 -2.18 -32.38
CA PRO A 334 -5.70 -3.51 -32.04
C PRO A 334 -4.20 -3.49 -31.76
N VAL A 335 -3.42 -2.65 -32.45
CA VAL A 335 -1.97 -2.50 -32.22
C VAL A 335 -1.75 -1.93 -30.82
N LEU A 336 -2.46 -0.84 -30.52
CA LEU A 336 -2.35 -0.13 -29.24
C LEU A 336 -2.74 -1.05 -28.08
N GLN A 337 -3.87 -1.75 -28.18
CA GLN A 337 -4.34 -2.67 -27.16
C GLN A 337 -3.38 -3.84 -26.98
N LEU A 338 -2.89 -4.42 -28.07
CA LEU A 338 -1.98 -5.56 -28.01
C LEU A 338 -0.67 -5.22 -27.29
N GLU A 339 -0.01 -4.12 -27.67
CA GLU A 339 1.25 -3.70 -27.04
C GLU A 339 1.07 -3.38 -25.56
N ASN A 340 0.03 -2.62 -25.22
CA ASN A 340 -0.20 -2.20 -23.85
C ASN A 340 -0.66 -3.35 -22.95
N TYR A 341 -1.50 -4.26 -23.43
CA TYR A 341 -1.89 -5.43 -22.65
C TYR A 341 -0.73 -6.43 -22.46
N HIS A 342 0.14 -6.59 -23.46
CA HIS A 342 1.34 -7.43 -23.33
C HIS A 342 2.24 -6.95 -22.20
N ARG A 343 2.55 -5.64 -22.19
CA ARG A 343 3.40 -5.04 -21.14
C ARG A 343 2.71 -5.02 -19.79
N LEU A 344 1.43 -4.64 -19.73
CA LEU A 344 0.67 -4.64 -18.48
C LEU A 344 0.56 -6.05 -17.89
N GLN A 345 0.38 -7.08 -18.71
CA GLN A 345 0.39 -8.48 -18.25
C GLN A 345 1.74 -8.84 -17.63
N ALA A 346 2.85 -8.46 -18.25
CA ALA A 346 4.20 -8.72 -17.72
C ALA A 346 4.42 -8.00 -16.37
N ALA A 347 4.06 -6.72 -16.27
CA ALA A 347 4.15 -5.93 -15.05
C ALA A 347 3.30 -6.54 -13.91
N LEU A 348 2.05 -6.90 -14.20
CA LEU A 348 1.16 -7.55 -13.23
C LEU A 348 1.65 -8.97 -12.84
N ALA A 349 2.32 -9.69 -13.74
CA ALA A 349 2.88 -11.00 -13.44
C ALA A 349 4.12 -10.94 -12.55
N ALA A 350 4.91 -9.87 -12.64
CA ALA A 350 6.06 -9.61 -11.79
C ALA A 350 5.64 -9.36 -10.32
N LEU A 351 4.50 -8.70 -10.13
CA LEU A 351 3.83 -8.56 -8.83
C LEU A 351 3.24 -9.92 -8.40
N ARG A 352 4.02 -10.76 -7.73
CA ARG A 352 3.63 -12.12 -7.28
C ARG A 352 2.62 -12.10 -6.11
N LEU A 353 1.49 -11.42 -6.28
CA LEU A 353 0.47 -11.17 -5.26
C LEU A 353 -0.84 -11.93 -5.57
N PRO A 354 -1.36 -12.76 -4.64
CA PRO A 354 -2.62 -13.49 -4.83
C PRO A 354 -3.83 -12.58 -5.08
N ALA A 355 -3.87 -11.40 -4.44
CA ALA A 355 -4.94 -10.41 -4.64
C ALA A 355 -5.09 -9.97 -6.10
N LEU A 356 -4.02 -10.08 -6.92
CA LEU A 356 -4.03 -9.72 -8.33
C LEU A 356 -4.46 -10.88 -9.24
N ASP A 357 -4.72 -12.09 -8.74
CA ASP A 357 -5.01 -13.27 -9.57
C ASP A 357 -6.19 -13.09 -10.52
N ALA A 358 -7.27 -12.47 -10.03
CA ALA A 358 -8.46 -12.19 -10.83
C ALA A 358 -8.12 -11.18 -11.94
N LEU A 359 -7.39 -10.13 -11.60
CA LEU A 359 -6.97 -9.10 -12.55
C LEU A 359 -5.96 -9.63 -13.58
N ARG A 360 -5.04 -10.52 -13.17
CA ARG A 360 -4.09 -11.18 -14.08
C ARG A 360 -4.82 -12.06 -15.09
N ARG A 361 -5.86 -12.78 -14.65
CA ARG A 361 -6.73 -13.58 -15.54
C ARG A 361 -7.49 -12.69 -16.52
N GLU A 362 -8.09 -11.59 -16.04
CA GLU A 362 -8.78 -10.62 -16.89
C GLU A 362 -7.84 -9.99 -17.92
N CYS A 363 -6.67 -9.50 -17.49
CA CYS A 363 -5.68 -8.89 -18.37
C CYS A 363 -5.17 -9.89 -19.43
N ARG A 364 -4.95 -11.15 -19.05
CA ARG A 364 -4.56 -12.21 -20.00
C ARG A 364 -5.66 -12.50 -21.01
N GLN A 365 -6.93 -12.50 -20.59
CA GLN A 365 -8.06 -12.65 -21.51
C GLN A 365 -8.11 -11.49 -22.50
N ARG A 366 -8.05 -10.24 -22.02
CA ARG A 366 -8.03 -9.03 -22.86
C ARG A 366 -6.85 -9.01 -23.84
N TYR A 367 -5.67 -9.43 -23.39
CA TYR A 367 -4.50 -9.62 -24.24
C TYR A 367 -4.77 -10.65 -25.35
N THR A 368 -5.34 -11.80 -25.01
CA THR A 368 -5.65 -12.86 -25.99
C THR A 368 -6.70 -12.39 -27.00
N GLU A 369 -7.72 -11.66 -26.57
CA GLU A 369 -8.73 -11.04 -27.43
C GLU A 369 -8.11 -9.99 -28.36
N ALA A 370 -7.23 -9.13 -27.84
CA ALA A 370 -6.52 -8.13 -28.63
C ALA A 370 -5.58 -8.78 -29.67
N LEU A 371 -4.88 -9.85 -29.29
CA LEU A 371 -4.03 -10.63 -30.20
C LEU A 371 -4.86 -11.26 -31.31
N ARG A 372 -5.98 -11.90 -30.98
CA ARG A 372 -6.91 -12.45 -31.97
C ARG A 372 -7.44 -11.36 -32.90
N SER A 373 -7.89 -10.24 -32.36
CA SER A 373 -8.38 -9.11 -33.17
C SER A 373 -7.31 -8.55 -34.10
N TYR A 374 -6.06 -8.45 -33.63
CA TYR A 374 -4.93 -8.02 -34.44
C TYR A 374 -4.65 -9.00 -35.57
N VAL A 375 -4.58 -10.30 -35.26
CA VAL A 375 -4.38 -11.36 -36.26
C VAL A 375 -5.52 -11.33 -37.27
N THR A 376 -6.79 -11.35 -36.87
CA THR A 376 -7.92 -11.32 -37.80
C THR A 376 -7.91 -10.08 -38.71
N GLN A 377 -7.50 -8.91 -38.21
CA GLN A 377 -7.49 -7.68 -39.01
C GLN A 377 -6.29 -7.57 -39.95
N TYR A 378 -5.10 -8.03 -39.54
CA TYR A 378 -3.83 -7.80 -40.26
C TYR A 378 -3.22 -9.03 -40.91
N PHE A 379 -3.64 -10.24 -40.54
CA PHE A 379 -3.28 -11.48 -41.24
C PHE A 379 -3.68 -11.41 -42.72
N GLY A 380 -4.79 -10.70 -43.01
CA GLY A 380 -5.29 -10.51 -44.36
C GLY A 380 -5.84 -11.80 -44.95
N ARG A 381 -5.80 -11.91 -46.28
CA ARG A 381 -6.17 -13.13 -47.03
C ARG A 381 -4.97 -13.60 -47.87
N PRO A 382 -3.91 -14.18 -47.27
CA PRO A 382 -2.75 -14.66 -48.02
C PRO A 382 -3.13 -15.68 -49.10
N LEU A 383 -4.26 -16.38 -48.91
CA LEU A 383 -4.86 -17.33 -49.84
C LEU A 383 -6.24 -16.86 -50.33
N GLU A 384 -6.39 -15.57 -50.68
CA GLU A 384 -7.69 -14.95 -50.98
C GLU A 384 -8.57 -15.71 -51.99
N LYS A 385 -8.04 -16.03 -53.17
CA LYS A 385 -8.81 -16.74 -54.22
C LYS A 385 -9.19 -18.16 -53.81
N LEU A 386 -8.31 -18.81 -53.06
CA LEU A 386 -8.59 -20.14 -52.50
C LEU A 386 -9.67 -20.06 -51.42
N THR A 387 -9.60 -19.05 -50.57
CA THR A 387 -10.60 -18.80 -49.51
C THR A 387 -11.97 -18.49 -50.13
N GLN A 388 -12.03 -17.60 -51.14
CA GLN A 388 -13.26 -17.28 -51.88
C GLN A 388 -13.87 -18.51 -52.56
N PHE A 389 -13.04 -19.38 -53.16
CA PHE A 389 -13.50 -20.64 -53.73
C PHE A 389 -14.16 -21.53 -52.67
N PHE A 390 -13.54 -21.70 -51.50
CA PHE A 390 -14.08 -22.52 -50.42
C PHE A 390 -15.21 -21.87 -49.61
N GLU A 391 -15.33 -20.54 -49.60
CA GLU A 391 -16.50 -19.81 -49.11
C GLU A 391 -17.70 -20.11 -50.03
N GLY A 392 -17.53 -20.04 -51.36
CA GLY A 392 -18.58 -20.41 -52.32
C GLY A 392 -18.98 -21.90 -52.27
N VAL A 393 -18.01 -22.80 -52.02
CA VAL A 393 -18.29 -24.21 -51.74
C VAL A 393 -19.10 -24.37 -50.45
N ALA A 394 -18.74 -23.66 -49.38
CA ALA A 394 -19.48 -23.73 -48.11
C ALA A 394 -20.90 -23.18 -48.23
N GLU A 395 -21.11 -22.09 -48.97
CA GLU A 395 -22.45 -21.56 -49.28
C GLU A 395 -23.27 -22.55 -50.12
N ALA A 396 -22.65 -23.20 -51.11
CA ALA A 396 -23.29 -24.25 -51.89
C ALA A 396 -23.73 -25.42 -50.99
N VAL A 397 -22.89 -25.85 -50.05
CA VAL A 397 -23.26 -26.90 -49.08
C VAL A 397 -24.38 -26.42 -48.14
N ALA A 398 -24.29 -25.19 -47.62
CA ALA A 398 -25.30 -24.61 -46.75
C ALA A 398 -26.67 -24.43 -47.43
N SER A 399 -26.69 -24.22 -48.76
CA SER A 399 -27.92 -24.19 -49.56
C SER A 399 -28.52 -25.58 -49.84
N GLY A 400 -28.01 -26.64 -49.20
CA GLY A 400 -28.57 -27.98 -49.22
C GLY A 400 -27.94 -28.93 -50.24
N VAL A 401 -26.83 -28.53 -50.87
CA VAL A 401 -26.05 -29.43 -51.75
C VAL A 401 -25.25 -30.39 -50.89
N ARG A 402 -25.30 -31.68 -51.21
CA ARG A 402 -24.48 -32.65 -50.49
C ARG A 402 -23.00 -32.45 -50.81
N GLU A 403 -22.14 -32.65 -49.82
CA GLU A 403 -20.69 -32.40 -49.93
C GLU A 403 -20.03 -33.18 -51.08
N ASP A 404 -20.54 -34.37 -51.41
CA ASP A 404 -20.11 -35.21 -52.53
C ASP A 404 -20.54 -34.69 -53.91
N GLU A 405 -21.60 -33.87 -53.99
CA GLU A 405 -22.16 -33.36 -55.23
C GLU A 405 -21.58 -32.02 -55.68
N VAL A 406 -20.89 -31.31 -54.78
CA VAL A 406 -20.31 -29.99 -55.07
C VAL A 406 -19.34 -30.04 -56.25
N CYS A 407 -18.61 -31.15 -56.39
CA CYS A 407 -17.61 -31.35 -57.45
C CYS A 407 -18.19 -31.42 -58.88
N TYR A 408 -19.50 -31.61 -59.03
CA TYR A 408 -20.19 -31.64 -60.33
C TYR A 408 -20.70 -30.28 -60.79
N ARG A 409 -20.69 -29.25 -59.91
CA ARG A 409 -21.01 -27.88 -60.31
C ARG A 409 -19.87 -27.29 -61.12
N ALA A 410 -20.16 -26.69 -62.28
CA ALA A 410 -19.15 -26.11 -63.17
C ALA A 410 -18.24 -25.09 -62.45
N ALA A 411 -18.81 -24.26 -61.57
CA ALA A 411 -18.10 -23.25 -60.79
C ALA A 411 -17.15 -23.84 -59.71
N PHE A 412 -17.38 -25.09 -59.27
CA PHE A 412 -16.62 -25.76 -58.22
C PHE A 412 -16.04 -27.10 -58.69
N SER A 413 -15.82 -27.22 -60.01
CA SER A 413 -15.36 -28.47 -60.61
C SER A 413 -13.93 -28.82 -60.18
N LYS A 414 -13.54 -30.10 -60.34
CA LYS A 414 -12.15 -30.56 -60.10
C LYS A 414 -11.12 -29.77 -60.93
N HIS A 415 -11.51 -29.30 -62.12
CA HIS A 415 -10.63 -28.51 -62.98
C HIS A 415 -10.41 -27.10 -62.41
N GLU A 416 -11.47 -26.46 -61.91
CA GLU A 416 -11.37 -25.13 -61.29
C GLU A 416 -10.57 -25.19 -59.98
N LEU A 417 -10.78 -26.22 -59.14
CA LEU A 417 -9.95 -26.42 -57.94
C LEU A 417 -8.46 -26.56 -58.28
N ARG A 418 -8.09 -27.33 -59.32
CA ARG A 418 -6.69 -27.44 -59.79
C ARG A 418 -6.13 -26.09 -60.23
N ARG A 419 -6.93 -25.30 -60.94
CA ARG A 419 -6.55 -23.96 -61.40
C ARG A 419 -6.32 -23.02 -60.22
N VAL A 420 -7.18 -23.07 -59.20
CA VAL A 420 -7.04 -22.25 -57.99
C VAL A 420 -5.83 -22.66 -57.15
N LEU A 421 -5.56 -23.95 -57.00
CA LEU A 421 -4.36 -24.45 -56.30
C LEU A 421 -3.06 -24.07 -57.03
N ALA A 422 -3.06 -24.07 -58.37
CA ALA A 422 -1.89 -23.68 -59.17
C ALA A 422 -1.50 -22.20 -59.02
N MET A 423 -2.42 -21.34 -58.55
CA MET A 423 -2.12 -19.92 -58.29
C MET A 423 -1.30 -19.68 -57.02
N TYR A 424 -1.13 -20.69 -56.16
CA TYR A 424 -0.42 -20.57 -54.88
C TYR A 424 0.75 -21.57 -54.76
N PRO A 425 1.78 -21.48 -55.61
CA PRO A 425 2.99 -22.28 -55.45
C PRO A 425 3.81 -21.79 -54.25
N ALA A 426 4.64 -22.67 -53.67
CA ALA A 426 5.47 -22.37 -52.51
C ALA A 426 6.24 -21.02 -52.53
N PRO A 427 6.89 -20.59 -53.63
CA PRO A 427 7.58 -19.30 -53.66
C PRO A 427 6.64 -18.09 -53.58
N GLU A 428 5.42 -18.19 -54.12
CA GLU A 428 4.43 -17.11 -54.06
C GLU A 428 3.92 -16.92 -52.62
N VAL A 429 3.66 -18.05 -51.94
CA VAL A 429 3.30 -18.06 -50.51
C VAL A 429 4.42 -17.50 -49.64
N ARG A 430 5.68 -17.89 -49.88
CA ARG A 430 6.85 -17.31 -49.19
C ARG A 430 6.92 -15.79 -49.39
N LYS A 431 6.68 -15.28 -50.61
CA LYS A 431 6.65 -13.83 -50.87
C LYS A 431 5.53 -13.13 -50.11
N SER A 432 4.33 -13.71 -50.05
CA SER A 432 3.23 -13.14 -49.25
C SER A 432 3.56 -13.11 -47.76
N LEU A 433 4.21 -14.15 -47.22
CA LEU A 433 4.62 -14.21 -45.82
C LEU A 433 5.70 -13.16 -45.49
N HIS A 434 6.67 -12.93 -46.37
CA HIS A 434 7.66 -11.84 -46.19
C HIS A 434 7.01 -10.45 -46.16
N ARG A 435 6.00 -10.22 -47.02
CA ARG A 435 5.23 -8.96 -47.03
C ARG A 435 4.42 -8.79 -45.73
N LEU A 436 3.85 -9.88 -45.23
CA LEU A 436 3.14 -9.87 -43.95
C LEU A 436 4.10 -9.56 -42.80
N TYR A 437 5.25 -10.22 -42.73
CA TYR A 437 6.28 -9.98 -41.72
C TYR A 437 6.70 -8.50 -41.67
N ARG A 438 7.06 -7.91 -42.81
CA ARG A 438 7.43 -6.48 -42.90
C ARG A 438 6.30 -5.53 -42.52
N THR A 439 5.04 -5.92 -42.74
CA THR A 439 3.88 -5.13 -42.33
C THR A 439 3.74 -5.14 -40.80
N VAL A 440 3.86 -6.32 -40.19
CA VAL A 440 3.81 -6.49 -38.72
C VAL A 440 4.96 -5.74 -38.05
N GLU A 441 6.18 -5.89 -38.58
CA GLU A 441 7.39 -5.18 -38.11
C GLU A 441 7.22 -3.65 -38.14
N LYS A 442 6.54 -3.08 -39.14
CA LYS A 442 6.28 -1.64 -39.22
C LYS A 442 5.21 -1.14 -38.26
N HIS A 443 4.26 -2.01 -37.91
CA HIS A 443 3.14 -1.70 -37.03
C HIS A 443 3.56 -1.73 -35.55
N LEU A 444 4.35 -2.73 -35.18
CA LEU A 444 4.76 -2.96 -33.79
C LEU A 444 5.99 -2.12 -33.42
N SER A 445 6.05 -1.70 -32.17
CA SER A 445 7.27 -1.14 -31.57
C SER A 445 8.29 -2.25 -31.26
N GLU A 446 9.59 -1.92 -31.30
CA GLU A 446 10.68 -2.84 -30.93
C GLU A 446 10.64 -3.23 -29.45
N GLU A 447 9.88 -2.49 -28.65
CA GLU A 447 9.78 -2.63 -27.20
C GLU A 447 8.95 -3.87 -26.80
N GLY A 448 9.61 -5.02 -26.65
CA GLY A 448 9.11 -6.11 -25.78
C GLY A 448 8.93 -7.47 -26.45
N GLY A 449 9.64 -7.73 -27.55
CA GLY A 449 9.67 -9.04 -28.21
C GLY A 449 8.31 -9.48 -28.77
N LEU A 450 7.37 -8.55 -28.91
CA LEU A 450 6.00 -8.84 -29.33
C LEU A 450 5.96 -9.36 -30.77
N LEU A 451 6.91 -8.94 -31.62
CA LEU A 451 7.03 -9.41 -33.00
C LEU A 451 7.06 -10.95 -33.08
N GLN A 452 7.87 -11.61 -32.25
CA GLN A 452 7.95 -13.07 -32.24
C GLN A 452 6.64 -13.72 -31.78
N VAL A 453 5.99 -13.14 -30.78
CA VAL A 453 4.72 -13.65 -30.25
C VAL A 453 3.61 -13.53 -31.28
N VAL A 454 3.51 -12.38 -31.93
CA VAL A 454 2.55 -12.14 -33.02
C VAL A 454 2.86 -13.03 -34.21
N TRP A 455 4.14 -13.18 -34.58
CA TRP A 455 4.54 -14.04 -35.70
C TRP A 455 4.16 -15.50 -35.47
N ARG A 456 4.34 -16.01 -34.24
CA ARG A 456 3.87 -17.32 -33.85
C ARG A 456 2.34 -17.44 -33.91
N ALA A 457 1.60 -16.43 -33.44
CA ALA A 457 0.14 -16.43 -33.54
C ALA A 457 -0.34 -16.42 -35.01
N MET A 458 0.33 -15.69 -35.89
CA MET A 458 0.07 -15.70 -37.33
C MET A 458 0.40 -17.07 -37.94
N GLN A 459 1.48 -17.74 -37.50
CA GLN A 459 1.81 -19.09 -37.92
C GLN A 459 0.72 -20.09 -37.52
N GLU A 460 0.27 -20.06 -36.26
CA GLU A 460 -0.79 -20.93 -35.75
C GLU A 460 -2.11 -20.72 -36.52
N GLU A 461 -2.47 -19.47 -36.83
CA GLU A 461 -3.63 -19.14 -37.65
C GLU A 461 -3.49 -19.66 -39.10
N PHE A 462 -2.32 -19.51 -39.72
CA PHE A 462 -2.07 -20.02 -41.07
C PHE A 462 -2.17 -21.54 -41.13
N ILE A 463 -1.62 -22.23 -40.13
CA ILE A 463 -1.72 -23.68 -40.02
C ILE A 463 -3.18 -24.10 -39.82
N ALA A 464 -3.93 -23.42 -38.94
CA ALA A 464 -5.35 -23.72 -38.72
C ALA A 464 -6.16 -23.57 -40.01
N GLN A 465 -5.95 -22.50 -40.78
CA GLN A 465 -6.61 -22.31 -42.08
C GLN A 465 -6.20 -23.40 -43.09
N HIS A 466 -4.91 -23.75 -43.15
CA HIS A 466 -4.43 -24.80 -44.03
C HIS A 466 -5.07 -26.16 -43.71
N VAL A 467 -5.12 -26.55 -42.44
CA VAL A 467 -5.75 -27.80 -41.99
C VAL A 467 -7.25 -27.80 -42.27
N ALA A 468 -7.95 -26.68 -42.02
CA ALA A 468 -9.37 -26.55 -42.35
C ALA A 468 -9.64 -26.68 -43.85
N LEU A 469 -8.78 -26.10 -44.70
CA LEU A 469 -8.86 -26.24 -46.15
C LEU A 469 -8.58 -27.67 -46.60
N GLN A 470 -7.56 -28.34 -46.03
CA GLN A 470 -7.29 -29.76 -46.31
C GLN A 470 -8.50 -30.64 -45.97
N ALA A 471 -9.14 -30.41 -44.81
CA ALA A 471 -10.34 -31.15 -44.41
C ALA A 471 -11.51 -30.94 -45.38
N ARG A 472 -11.74 -29.69 -45.84
CA ARG A 472 -12.77 -29.38 -46.84
C ARG A 472 -12.48 -30.02 -48.21
N VAL A 473 -11.21 -30.03 -48.64
CA VAL A 473 -10.80 -30.71 -49.88
C VAL A 473 -11.08 -32.21 -49.77
N ALA A 474 -10.74 -32.83 -48.64
CA ALA A 474 -10.97 -34.25 -48.42
C ALA A 474 -12.47 -34.60 -48.43
N ALA A 475 -13.32 -33.76 -47.82
CA ALA A 475 -14.77 -33.96 -47.78
C ALA A 475 -15.45 -33.76 -49.15
N CYS A 476 -15.13 -32.66 -49.85
CA CYS A 476 -15.81 -32.29 -51.10
C CYS A 476 -15.21 -32.97 -52.35
N TYR A 477 -13.98 -33.49 -52.28
CA TYR A 477 -13.26 -34.04 -53.43
C TYR A 477 -12.52 -35.37 -53.14
N PRO A 478 -13.16 -36.38 -52.50
CA PRO A 478 -12.50 -37.61 -52.05
C PRO A 478 -11.87 -38.42 -53.19
N ALA A 479 -12.45 -38.38 -54.40
CA ALA A 479 -11.97 -39.11 -55.58
C ALA A 479 -11.08 -38.27 -56.52
N ALA A 480 -10.58 -37.10 -56.08
CA ALA A 480 -9.78 -36.22 -56.94
C ALA A 480 -8.26 -36.41 -56.80
N GLY A 481 -7.79 -37.05 -55.71
CA GLY A 481 -6.36 -37.18 -55.42
C GLY A 481 -5.64 -35.82 -55.31
N LEU A 482 -6.39 -34.75 -55.03
CA LEU A 482 -5.88 -33.39 -54.96
C LEU A 482 -5.47 -33.11 -53.52
N ALA A 483 -4.17 -32.99 -53.28
CA ALA A 483 -3.62 -32.45 -52.06
C ALA A 483 -3.30 -30.96 -52.25
N LEU A 484 -3.33 -30.20 -51.17
CA LEU A 484 -2.76 -28.86 -51.18
C LEU A 484 -1.24 -28.96 -51.50
N PRO A 485 -0.70 -28.07 -52.35
CA PRO A 485 0.68 -28.15 -52.82
C PRO A 485 1.75 -27.85 -51.76
N LEU A 486 1.34 -27.52 -50.54
CA LEU A 486 2.20 -27.19 -49.40
C LEU A 486 1.87 -28.16 -48.26
N SER A 487 2.89 -28.76 -47.66
CA SER A 487 2.73 -29.51 -46.41
C SER A 487 2.76 -28.57 -45.21
N THR A 488 2.32 -29.05 -44.04
CA THR A 488 2.44 -28.31 -42.78
C THR A 488 3.90 -28.02 -42.43
N ASP A 489 4.82 -28.94 -42.76
CA ASP A 489 6.26 -28.78 -42.50
C ASP A 489 6.88 -27.68 -43.39
N ASP A 490 6.49 -27.61 -44.67
CA ASP A 490 6.95 -26.54 -45.57
C ASP A 490 6.53 -25.15 -45.09
N ILE A 491 5.36 -25.06 -44.46
CA ILE A 491 4.84 -23.82 -43.85
C ILE A 491 5.67 -23.46 -42.62
N LEU A 492 5.93 -24.43 -41.74
CA LEU A 492 6.76 -24.23 -40.55
C LEU A 492 8.16 -23.73 -40.93
N ASP A 493 8.80 -24.38 -41.91
CA ASP A 493 10.11 -23.99 -42.43
C ASP A 493 10.10 -22.59 -43.03
N ALA A 494 9.05 -22.23 -43.79
CA ALA A 494 8.92 -20.88 -44.34
C ALA A 494 8.82 -19.80 -43.25
N PHE A 495 8.02 -20.02 -42.20
CA PHE A 495 7.89 -19.08 -41.08
C PHE A 495 9.18 -18.97 -40.26
N SER A 496 9.86 -20.10 -40.02
CA SER A 496 11.14 -20.15 -39.30
C SER A 496 12.29 -19.53 -40.10
N ASP A 497 12.33 -19.70 -41.42
CA ASP A 497 13.33 -19.06 -42.28
C ASP A 497 13.17 -17.54 -42.28
N ILE A 498 11.93 -17.04 -42.40
CA ILE A 498 11.65 -15.60 -42.38
C ILE A 498 12.08 -14.99 -41.05
N ALA A 499 11.77 -15.66 -39.93
CA ALA A 499 12.15 -15.20 -38.60
C ALA A 499 13.65 -15.32 -38.29
N ARG A 500 14.43 -16.08 -39.08
CA ARG A 500 15.90 -16.18 -38.97
C ARG A 500 16.64 -15.17 -39.84
N GLN A 501 15.98 -14.68 -40.90
CA GLN A 501 16.54 -13.72 -41.85
C GLN A 501 16.43 -12.26 -41.38
N HIS A 502 15.62 -12.02 -40.33
CA HIS A 502 15.37 -10.74 -39.68
C HIS A 502 15.62 -10.92 -38.18
#